data_AF-A0A2C1YRJ6-F1
#
_entry.id   AF-A0A2C1YRJ6-F1
#
_cell.length_a   1.000
_cell.length_b   1.000
_cell.length_c   1.000
_cell.angle_alpha   90.00
_cell.angle_beta   90.00
_cell.angle_gamma   90.00
#
_symmetry.space_group_name_H-M   'P 1'
#
loop_
_entity.id
_entity.type
_entity.pdbx_description
1 polymer ?
#
loop_
_entity_poly.entity_id
_entity_poly.type
_entity_poly.pdbx_seq_one_letter_code
_entity_poly.pdbx_strand_id
1 'polypeptide(L)'
;MPKGMLFLQKELNIDQPIICYSGAYIWNNGDTLLNITIPVSDVKQVYSIVKILGIHISLYKDDEWYVEVDSILKEVSEINLIFLKKSIETFPRW
;
A
#
# COMPACT_ATOMS: atom_id res chain seq x y z
N MET A 1 -3.91 4.81 -1.09
CA MET A 1 -5.00 3.81 -1.06
C MET A 1 -6.27 4.33 -0.36
N PRO A 2 -6.78 5.56 -0.63
CA PRO A 2 -8.22 5.84 -0.50
C PRO A 2 -9.02 5.32 -1.69
N LYS A 3 -8.42 5.16 -2.88
CA LYS A 3 -9.11 4.77 -4.13
C LYS A 3 -9.99 3.52 -4.01
N GLY A 4 -9.55 2.50 -3.29
CA GLY A 4 -10.33 1.29 -3.08
C GLY A 4 -11.58 1.47 -2.21
N MET A 5 -11.61 2.49 -1.34
CA MET A 5 -12.74 2.76 -0.43
C MET A 5 -13.70 3.83 -0.97
N LEU A 6 -13.23 4.70 -1.87
CA LEU A 6 -14.06 5.77 -2.46
C LEU A 6 -15.29 5.23 -3.19
N PHE A 7 -15.15 4.10 -3.91
CA PHE A 7 -16.31 3.50 -4.57
C PHE A 7 -17.34 3.00 -3.55
N LEU A 8 -16.89 2.39 -2.44
CA LEU A 8 -17.79 1.90 -1.39
C LEU A 8 -18.53 3.04 -0.70
N GLN A 9 -17.86 4.16 -0.39
CA GLN A 9 -18.54 5.34 0.16
C GLN A 9 -19.67 5.83 -0.74
N LYS A 10 -19.41 5.88 -2.05
CA LYS A 10 -20.40 6.28 -3.03
C LYS A 10 -21.57 5.31 -3.10
N GLU A 11 -21.30 4.00 -3.18
CA GLU A 11 -22.34 2.95 -3.22
C GLU A 11 -23.19 2.90 -1.94
N LEU A 12 -22.58 3.19 -0.79
CA LEU A 12 -23.26 3.20 0.51
C LEU A 12 -23.90 4.56 0.86
N ASN A 13 -23.70 5.59 0.03
CA ASN A 13 -24.12 6.97 0.29
C ASN A 13 -23.65 7.50 1.67
N ILE A 14 -22.38 7.22 2.00
CA ILE A 14 -21.73 7.66 3.25
C ILE A 14 -20.72 8.76 2.93
N ASP A 15 -20.97 9.96 3.48
CA ASP A 15 -20.05 11.10 3.43
C ASP A 15 -19.42 11.30 4.82
N GLN A 16 -18.36 10.54 5.10
CA GLN A 16 -17.63 10.56 6.37
C GLN A 16 -16.11 10.45 6.11
N PRO A 17 -15.25 10.81 7.06
CA PRO A 17 -13.82 10.57 6.92
C PRO A 17 -13.49 9.08 6.69
N ILE A 18 -12.57 8.79 5.77
CA ILE A 18 -12.03 7.46 5.52
C ILE A 18 -10.82 7.23 6.40
N ILE A 19 -10.83 6.13 7.15
CA ILE A 19 -9.70 5.68 7.96
C ILE A 19 -9.05 4.47 7.26
N CYS A 20 -7.80 4.62 6.83
CA CYS A 20 -7.01 3.61 6.12
C CYS A 20 -5.76 3.21 6.91
N TYR A 21 -5.10 2.13 6.46
CA TYR A 21 -3.82 1.63 7.00
C TYR A 21 -3.82 1.48 8.52
N SER A 22 -4.85 0.84 9.06
CA SER A 22 -5.01 0.63 10.50
C SER A 22 -4.99 1.93 11.32
N GLY A 23 -5.47 3.04 10.74
CA GLY A 23 -5.52 4.34 11.40
C GLY A 23 -4.35 5.26 11.12
N ALA A 24 -3.33 4.81 10.37
CA ALA A 24 -2.18 5.63 10.02
C ALA A 24 -2.51 6.72 8.97
N TYR A 25 -3.62 6.60 8.25
CA TYR A 25 -4.06 7.61 7.29
C TYR A 25 -5.55 7.92 7.46
N ILE A 26 -5.88 9.20 7.60
CA ILE A 26 -7.26 9.70 7.67
C ILE A 26 -7.45 10.76 6.60
N TRP A 27 -8.44 10.55 5.74
CA TRP A 27 -8.77 11.42 4.62
C TRP A 27 -10.23 11.84 4.66
N ASN A 28 -10.52 13.09 4.28
CA ASN A 28 -11.87 13.61 4.23
C ASN A 28 -12.04 14.56 3.03
N ASN A 29 -12.78 14.15 2.01
CA ASN A 29 -13.22 15.00 0.87
C ASN A 29 -12.12 15.84 0.20
N GLY A 30 -10.92 15.29 0.07
CA GLY A 30 -9.77 15.92 -0.58
C GLY A 30 -8.67 16.28 0.40
N ASP A 31 -9.02 16.42 1.68
CA ASP A 31 -8.10 16.83 2.73
C ASP A 31 -7.52 15.63 3.48
N THR A 32 -6.22 15.68 3.74
CA THR A 32 -5.55 14.72 4.61
C THR A 32 -5.60 15.24 6.04
N LEU A 33 -6.33 14.55 6.91
CA LEU A 33 -6.47 14.90 8.33
C LEU A 33 -5.34 14.30 9.18
N LEU A 34 -4.84 13.11 8.82
CA LEU A 34 -3.72 12.44 9.47
C LEU A 34 -2.94 11.61 8.45
N ASN A 35 -1.62 11.64 8.55
CA ASN A 35 -0.74 10.78 7.78
C ASN A 35 0.52 10.42 8.58
N ILE A 36 0.55 9.19 9.10
CA ILE A 36 1.67 8.62 9.84
C ILE A 36 2.35 7.61 8.92
N THR A 37 3.63 7.82 8.65
CA THR A 37 4.43 6.92 7.81
C THR A 37 5.46 6.18 8.66
N ILE A 38 5.85 5.00 8.18
CA ILE A 38 6.97 4.27 8.77
C ILE A 38 8.28 4.89 8.24
N PRO A 39 9.24 5.23 9.11
CA PRO A 39 10.54 5.71 8.67
C PRO A 39 11.22 4.74 7.72
N VAL A 40 11.87 5.27 6.69
CA VAL A 40 12.63 4.50 5.70
C VAL A 40 13.67 3.58 6.35
N SER A 41 14.32 4.04 7.42
CA SER A 41 15.29 3.26 8.18
C SER A 41 14.68 1.97 8.74
N ASP A 42 13.43 2.05 9.20
CA ASP A 42 12.74 0.95 9.86
C ASP A 42 12.22 -0.02 8.80
N VAL A 43 11.69 0.50 7.69
CA VAL A 43 11.33 -0.32 6.53
C VAL A 43 12.54 -1.11 6.02
N LYS A 44 13.73 -0.50 5.94
CA LYS A 44 14.97 -1.18 5.52
C LYS A 44 15.36 -2.30 6.48
N GLN A 45 15.28 -2.05 7.78
CA GLN A 45 15.58 -3.06 8.81
C GLN A 45 14.61 -4.25 8.70
N VAL A 46 13.30 -3.98 8.60
CA VAL A 46 12.29 -5.03 8.41
C VAL A 46 12.56 -5.80 7.12
N TYR A 47 12.83 -5.11 6.00
CA TYR A 47 13.13 -5.74 4.72
C TYR A 47 14.34 -6.68 4.80
N SER A 48 15.43 -6.25 5.45
CA SER A 48 16.60 -7.11 5.64
C SER A 48 16.28 -8.37 6.44
N ILE A 49 15.48 -8.26 7.51
CA ILE A 49 15.08 -9.39 8.34
C ILE A 49 14.22 -10.38 7.55
N VAL A 50 13.16 -9.90 6.90
CA VAL A 50 12.22 -10.79 6.17
C VAL A 50 12.90 -11.46 4.98
N LYS A 51 13.83 -10.77 4.30
CA LYS A 51 14.63 -11.34 3.21
C LYS A 51 15.51 -12.50 3.68
N ILE A 52 16.15 -12.38 4.85
CA ILE A 52 16.94 -13.47 5.44
C ILE A 52 16.06 -14.67 5.80
N LEU A 53 14.85 -14.41 6.28
CA LEU A 53 13.89 -15.43 6.66
C LEU A 53 13.13 -16.06 5.47
N GLY A 54 13.33 -15.55 4.25
CA GLY A 54 12.57 -15.99 3.08
C GLY A 54 11.08 -15.65 3.16
N ILE A 55 10.71 -14.61 3.91
CA ILE A 55 9.33 -14.15 4.08
C ILE A 55 9.05 -13.06 3.05
N HIS A 56 7.96 -13.22 2.29
CA HIS A 56 7.52 -12.23 1.34
C HIS A 56 6.91 -11.01 2.02
N ILE A 57 7.24 -9.83 1.49
CA ILE A 57 6.72 -8.55 1.96
C ILE A 57 6.17 -7.72 0.80
N SER A 58 5.20 -6.87 1.12
CA SER A 58 4.72 -5.83 0.23
C SER A 58 4.58 -4.52 1.00
N LEU A 59 4.70 -3.40 0.30
CA LEU A 59 4.66 -2.06 0.90
C LEU A 59 3.57 -1.24 0.25
N TYR A 60 2.80 -0.51 1.06
CA TYR A 60 1.92 0.52 0.56
C TYR A 60 2.61 1.88 0.67
N LYS A 61 2.63 2.65 -0.43
CA LYS A 61 3.07 4.04 -0.44
C LYS A 61 2.07 4.83 -1.27
N ASP A 62 1.41 5.79 -0.65
CA ASP A 62 0.37 6.60 -1.29
C ASP A 62 -0.67 5.68 -1.96
N ASP A 63 -0.91 5.83 -3.26
CA ASP A 63 -1.81 4.96 -4.05
C ASP A 63 -1.16 3.73 -4.65
N GLU A 64 0.10 3.47 -4.33
CA GLU A 64 0.92 2.44 -4.96
C GLU A 64 1.17 1.27 -4.01
N TRP A 65 1.16 0.07 -4.57
CA TRP A 65 1.43 -1.16 -3.85
C TRP A 65 2.68 -1.81 -4.43
N TYR A 66 3.74 -1.86 -3.65
CA TYR A 66 5.02 -2.41 -4.03
C TYR A 66 5.15 -3.86 -3.57
N VAL A 67 5.60 -4.74 -4.44
CA VAL A 67 5.76 -6.17 -4.16
C VAL A 67 7.14 -6.66 -4.58
N GLU A 68 7.60 -7.75 -3.98
CA GLU A 68 8.78 -8.47 -4.47
C GLU A 68 8.47 -9.15 -5.81
N VAL A 69 9.42 -9.07 -6.75
CA VAL A 69 9.22 -9.54 -8.14
C VAL A 69 9.13 -11.07 -8.20
N ASP A 70 9.87 -11.76 -7.35
CA ASP A 70 10.06 -13.22 -7.44
C ASP A 70 8.86 -14.05 -6.96
N SER A 71 7.90 -13.47 -6.23
CA SER A 71 6.88 -14.25 -5.52
C SER A 71 5.47 -14.19 -6.10
N ILE A 72 5.15 -13.22 -6.96
CA ILE A 72 3.72 -12.93 -7.29
C ILE A 72 3.40 -12.98 -8.78
N LEU A 73 4.39 -13.13 -9.67
CA LEU A 73 4.15 -13.12 -11.12
C LEU A 73 3.37 -14.35 -11.64
N LYS A 74 3.25 -15.44 -10.87
CA LYS A 74 2.54 -16.67 -11.30
C LYS A 74 1.05 -16.73 -10.93
N GLU A 75 0.61 -16.10 -9.84
CA GLU A 75 -0.78 -16.23 -9.35
C GLU A 75 -1.67 -15.02 -9.70
N VAL A 76 -1.09 -13.83 -9.92
CA VAL A 76 -1.86 -12.58 -10.03
C VAL A 76 -2.09 -12.14 -11.47
N SER A 77 -1.71 -12.94 -12.47
CA SER A 77 -2.10 -12.70 -13.87
C SER A 77 -3.60 -12.89 -14.12
N GLU A 78 -4.31 -13.59 -13.23
CA GLU A 78 -5.76 -13.86 -13.38
C GLU A 78 -6.66 -12.78 -12.76
N ILE A 79 -6.12 -11.93 -11.89
CA ILE A 79 -6.85 -10.84 -11.25
C ILE A 79 -6.25 -9.54 -11.79
N ASN A 80 -7.05 -8.68 -12.43
CA ASN A 80 -6.67 -7.38 -13.04
C ASN A 80 -6.04 -6.35 -12.03
N LEU A 81 -5.08 -6.74 -11.20
CA LEU A 81 -4.33 -5.96 -10.23
C LEU A 81 -2.97 -5.48 -10.78
N ILE A 82 -2.70 -5.75 -12.05
CA ILE A 82 -1.45 -5.43 -12.75
C ILE A 82 -1.14 -3.92 -12.68
N PHE A 83 -2.16 -3.07 -12.60
CA PHE A 83 -2.03 -1.60 -12.62
C PHE A 83 -1.55 -0.95 -11.33
N LEU A 84 -1.45 -1.68 -10.20
CA LEU A 84 -1.06 -1.10 -8.90
C LEU A 84 0.34 -1.48 -8.45
N LYS A 85 1.04 -2.32 -9.22
CA LYS A 85 2.27 -2.96 -8.79
C LYS A 85 3.51 -2.26 -9.29
N LYS A 86 4.41 -1.93 -8.37
CA LYS A 86 5.80 -1.57 -8.65
C LYS A 86 6.74 -2.53 -7.94
N SER A 87 7.90 -2.78 -8.53
CA SER A 87 8.94 -3.57 -7.85
C SER A 87 9.42 -2.82 -6.63
N ILE A 88 9.63 -3.51 -5.51
CA ILE A 88 10.29 -2.92 -4.34
C ILE A 88 11.69 -2.37 -4.68
N GLU A 89 12.30 -2.86 -5.75
CA GLU A 89 13.58 -2.38 -6.28
C GLU A 89 13.45 -1.03 -7.03
N THR A 90 12.26 -0.74 -7.57
CA THR A 90 11.94 0.54 -8.23
C THR A 90 11.26 1.53 -7.28
N PHE A 91 11.26 1.24 -5.98
CA PHE A 91 10.86 2.21 -4.95
C PHE A 91 11.72 3.47 -5.13
N PRO A 92 11.12 4.60 -5.59
CA PRO A 92 11.88 5.77 -6.01
C PRO A 92 12.68 6.24 -4.82
N ARG A 93 13.98 6.54 -5.06
CA ARG A 93 14.99 6.95 -4.05
C ARG A 93 14.36 7.26 -2.69
N TRP A 94 14.47 6.26 -1.82
CA TRP A 94 14.09 6.24 -0.41
C TRP A 94 14.33 7.56 0.32
#